data_AF-A0A4Q2YXF3-F1
#
_entry.id   AF-A0A4Q2YXF3-F1
#
_cell.length_a   1.000
_cell.length_b   1.000
_cell.length_c   1.000
_cell.angle_alpha   90.00
_cell.angle_beta   90.00
_cell.angle_gamma   90.00
#
_symmetry.space_group_name_H-M   'P 1'
#
loop_
_entity.id
_entity.type
_entity.pdbx_description
1 polymer ?
#
loop_
_entity_poly.entity_id
_entity_poly.type
_entity_poly.pdbx_seq_one_letter_code
_entity_poly.pdbx_strand_id
1 'polypeptide(L)'
;MISKQPGFRYGIASALMLVVAGCTAIPQPEAPPPAPRPVAPAPTPTPLPTPTAGWEDRAVDAGAWRYDSGSRTAAFVQTGSANPLLSLTCSGGGIRMTSALAGNVSLRTSAGIDQIRFDGGSANLTNRDPRLDRIAFSRGRFALE
;
A
#
# COMPACT_ATOMS: atom_id res chain seq x y z
N MET A 1 -86.81 -93.58 -10.08
CA MET A 1 -86.96 -92.15 -10.40
C MET A 1 -86.00 -91.34 -9.54
N ILE A 2 -85.04 -90.64 -10.19
CA ILE A 2 -84.32 -89.40 -9.79
C ILE A 2 -83.83 -89.36 -8.32
N SER A 3 -82.58 -89.66 -7.95
CA SER A 3 -81.28 -89.01 -8.26
C SER A 3 -81.25 -87.48 -8.19
N LYS A 4 -80.72 -86.92 -7.08
CA LYS A 4 -80.20 -85.54 -6.99
C LYS A 4 -78.88 -85.54 -6.19
N GLN A 5 -77.78 -85.42 -6.91
CA GLN A 5 -76.45 -84.95 -6.48
C GLN A 5 -76.44 -83.39 -6.42
N PRO A 6 -75.31 -82.69 -6.18
CA PRO A 6 -74.20 -82.83 -5.24
C PRO A 6 -73.78 -81.46 -4.60
N GLY A 7 -72.72 -81.44 -3.79
CA GLY A 7 -71.74 -80.33 -3.82
C GLY A 7 -71.85 -79.25 -2.74
N PHE A 8 -71.00 -79.35 -1.70
CA PHE A 8 -70.32 -78.18 -1.12
C PHE A 8 -69.17 -78.63 -0.20
N ARG A 9 -68.40 -79.65 -0.62
CA ARG A 9 -67.04 -79.86 -0.11
C ARG A 9 -66.17 -78.83 -0.82
N TYR A 10 -65.16 -78.26 -0.15
CA TYR A 10 -64.16 -77.31 -0.69
C TYR A 10 -64.40 -75.79 -0.57
N GLY A 11 -65.17 -75.29 0.42
CA GLY A 11 -65.37 -73.84 0.60
C GLY A 11 -64.67 -73.17 1.78
N ILE A 12 -64.55 -73.83 2.93
CA ILE A 12 -64.34 -73.12 4.22
C ILE A 12 -63.04 -73.55 4.93
N ALA A 13 -62.16 -74.32 4.26
CA ALA A 13 -60.83 -74.61 4.79
C ALA A 13 -59.81 -73.48 4.54
N SER A 14 -60.15 -72.47 3.73
CA SER A 14 -59.22 -71.46 3.22
C SER A 14 -59.21 -70.14 4.00
N ALA A 15 -60.19 -69.89 4.88
CA ALA A 15 -60.34 -68.59 5.54
C ALA A 15 -59.49 -68.44 6.82
N LEU A 16 -58.94 -69.52 7.37
CA LEU A 16 -58.24 -69.50 8.67
C LEU A 16 -56.73 -69.20 8.58
N MET A 17 -56.12 -69.17 7.39
CA MET A 17 -54.66 -69.05 7.24
C MET A 17 -54.13 -67.65 6.87
N LEU A 18 -55.00 -66.66 6.62
CA LEU A 18 -54.58 -65.37 6.02
C LEU A 18 -54.45 -64.18 6.98
N VAL A 19 -54.79 -64.30 8.27
CA VAL A 19 -54.79 -63.13 9.19
C VAL A 19 -53.51 -63.01 10.04
N VAL A 20 -52.61 -64.01 10.02
CA VAL A 20 -51.38 -63.99 10.84
C VAL A 20 -50.21 -63.21 10.19
N ALA A 21 -50.38 -62.68 8.98
CA ALA A 21 -49.31 -61.97 8.25
C ALA A 21 -49.28 -60.44 8.47
N GLY A 22 -49.95 -59.91 9.49
CA GLY A 22 -50.09 -58.47 9.74
C GLY A 22 -48.92 -57.78 10.45
N CYS A 23 -47.83 -58.48 10.79
CA CYS A 23 -46.65 -57.84 11.38
C CYS A 23 -45.81 -57.14 10.30
N THR A 24 -46.32 -56.02 9.79
CA THR A 24 -45.57 -55.13 8.91
C THR A 24 -44.42 -54.51 9.68
N ALA A 25 -43.21 -54.68 9.17
CA ALA A 25 -42.00 -54.03 9.66
C ALA A 25 -42.23 -52.52 9.80
N ILE A 26 -42.06 -52.00 11.02
CA ILE A 26 -42.09 -50.56 11.29
C ILE A 26 -40.85 -49.98 10.60
N PRO A 27 -40.98 -49.08 9.62
CA PRO A 27 -39.82 -48.43 9.01
C PRO A 27 -39.11 -47.65 10.10
N GLN A 28 -37.85 -48.00 10.35
CA GLN A 28 -37.05 -47.34 11.37
C GLN A 28 -36.77 -45.91 10.92
N PRO A 29 -37.08 -44.88 11.74
CA PRO A 29 -36.80 -43.50 11.39
C PRO A 29 -35.32 -43.33 11.06
N GLU A 30 -35.02 -42.86 9.85
CA GLU A 30 -33.66 -42.54 9.45
C GLU A 30 -33.15 -41.39 10.32
N ALA A 31 -31.94 -41.56 10.87
CA ALA A 31 -31.38 -40.58 11.79
C ALA A 31 -31.24 -39.23 11.05
N PRO A 32 -31.69 -38.11 11.65
CA PRO A 32 -31.57 -36.81 11.01
C PRO A 32 -30.10 -36.50 10.70
N PRO A 33 -29.81 -35.89 9.54
CA PRO A 33 -28.43 -35.62 9.14
C PRO A 33 -27.72 -34.77 10.19
N PRO A 34 -26.42 -35.02 10.42
CA PRO A 34 -25.66 -34.29 11.43
C PRO A 34 -25.65 -32.79 11.12
N ALA A 35 -25.78 -31.99 12.17
CA ALA A 35 -25.82 -30.53 12.05
C ALA A 35 -24.56 -29.98 11.36
N PRO A 36 -24.69 -28.93 10.52
CA PRO A 36 -23.54 -28.29 9.88
C PRO A 36 -22.53 -27.83 10.93
N ARG A 37 -21.25 -28.13 10.70
CA ARG A 37 -20.18 -27.67 11.59
C ARG A 37 -20.02 -26.16 11.48
N PRO A 38 -19.77 -25.46 12.61
CA PRO A 38 -19.44 -24.03 12.59
C PRO A 38 -18.23 -23.79 11.67
N VAL A 39 -18.38 -22.85 10.73
CA VAL A 39 -17.29 -22.42 9.86
C VAL A 39 -16.47 -21.39 10.62
N ALA A 40 -15.15 -21.58 10.65
CA ALA A 40 -14.26 -20.61 11.27
C ALA A 40 -14.35 -19.25 10.56
N PRO A 41 -14.33 -18.12 11.29
CA PRO A 41 -14.31 -16.81 10.68
C PRO A 41 -13.07 -16.65 9.79
N ALA A 42 -13.25 -16.01 8.64
CA ALA A 42 -12.12 -15.67 7.77
C ALA A 42 -11.14 -14.73 8.50
N PRO A 43 -9.82 -14.88 8.27
CA PRO A 43 -8.85 -13.97 8.85
C PRO A 43 -9.09 -12.54 8.38
N THR A 44 -9.00 -11.58 9.31
CA THR A 44 -9.09 -10.15 8.98
C THR A 44 -7.84 -9.74 8.19
N PRO A 45 -7.99 -9.04 7.05
CA PRO A 45 -6.83 -8.58 6.30
C PRO A 45 -6.00 -7.57 7.11
N THR A 46 -4.68 -7.71 7.04
CA THR A 46 -3.73 -6.79 7.68
C THR A 46 -3.89 -5.39 7.08
N PRO A 47 -3.89 -4.32 7.91
CA PRO A 47 -3.89 -2.96 7.41
C PRO A 47 -2.73 -2.71 6.45
N LEU A 48 -2.99 -1.99 5.36
CA LEU A 48 -1.95 -1.52 4.46
C LEU A 48 -1.02 -0.53 5.21
N PRO A 49 0.29 -0.54 4.93
CA PRO A 49 1.18 0.46 5.49
C PRO A 49 0.77 1.86 5.05
N THR A 50 0.81 2.81 5.98
CA THR A 50 0.60 4.23 5.67
C THR A 50 1.68 4.70 4.67
N PRO A 51 1.32 5.42 3.60
CA PRO A 51 2.31 6.02 2.70
C PRO A 51 3.27 6.92 3.48
N THR A 52 4.58 6.70 3.34
CA THR A 52 5.58 7.64 3.83
C THR A 52 5.46 8.95 3.05
N ALA A 53 5.44 10.08 3.76
CA ALA A 53 5.41 11.40 3.13
C ALA A 53 6.59 11.58 2.15
N GLY A 54 6.33 12.17 0.99
CA GLY A 54 7.34 12.41 -0.02
C GLY A 54 8.35 13.47 0.43
N TRP A 55 9.47 13.60 -0.28
CA TRP A 55 10.44 14.67 0.02
C TRP A 55 9.81 16.06 -0.20
N GLU A 56 8.86 16.14 -1.13
CA GLU A 56 8.05 17.29 -1.46
C GLU A 56 7.23 17.79 -0.26
N ASP A 57 6.84 16.90 0.65
CA ASP A 57 6.05 17.24 1.84
C ASP A 57 6.93 17.65 3.03
N ARG A 58 8.26 17.51 2.91
CA ARG A 58 9.18 17.88 3.98
C ARG A 58 9.13 19.39 4.22
N ALA A 59 9.23 19.78 5.48
CA ALA A 59 9.36 21.17 5.88
C ALA A 59 10.63 21.78 5.22
N VAL A 60 10.50 23.00 4.70
CA VAL A 60 11.63 23.78 4.17
C VAL A 60 12.16 24.67 5.29
N ASP A 61 13.46 24.91 5.28
CA ASP A 61 14.10 25.85 6.19
C ASP A 61 13.37 27.20 6.16
N ALA A 62 12.98 27.70 7.33
CA ALA A 62 12.38 29.02 7.42
C ALA A 62 13.44 30.07 7.08
N GLY A 63 13.25 30.82 6.01
CA GLY A 63 14.24 31.81 5.56
C GLY A 63 13.80 32.52 4.29
N ALA A 64 14.69 33.38 3.78
CA ALA A 64 14.43 34.13 2.57
C ALA A 64 15.66 34.23 1.68
N TRP A 65 15.42 34.25 0.37
CA TRP A 65 16.42 34.58 -0.63
C TRP A 65 16.58 36.09 -0.72
N ARG A 66 17.83 36.56 -0.75
CA ARG A 66 18.19 37.94 -1.02
C ARG A 66 19.17 37.97 -2.17
N TYR A 67 18.97 38.88 -3.10
CA TYR A 67 19.90 39.09 -4.22
C TYR A 67 20.61 40.42 -4.05
N ASP A 68 21.94 40.38 -4.12
CA ASP A 68 22.80 41.55 -4.18
C ASP A 68 23.37 41.68 -5.60
N SER A 69 23.02 42.77 -6.29
CA SER A 69 23.42 42.99 -7.68
C SER A 69 24.88 43.43 -7.83
N GLY A 70 25.48 44.07 -6.81
CA GLY A 70 26.86 44.54 -6.85
C GLY A 70 27.85 43.39 -6.82
N SER A 71 27.60 42.41 -5.96
CA SER A 71 28.37 41.17 -5.83
C SER A 71 27.82 40.02 -6.70
N ARG A 72 26.67 40.21 -7.36
CA ARG A 72 25.97 39.20 -8.17
C ARG A 72 25.75 37.90 -7.38
N THR A 73 25.31 38.04 -6.13
CA THR A 73 25.16 36.94 -5.17
C THR A 73 23.71 36.80 -4.73
N ALA A 74 23.16 35.59 -4.85
CA ALA A 74 21.92 35.20 -4.20
C ALA A 74 22.25 34.45 -2.91
N ALA A 75 21.73 34.90 -1.77
CA ALA A 75 21.99 34.31 -0.46
C ALA A 75 20.68 33.89 0.20
N PHE A 76 20.64 32.65 0.69
CA PHE A 76 19.55 32.17 1.53
C PHE A 76 19.90 32.37 3.00
N VAL A 77 19.13 33.23 3.67
CA VAL A 77 19.33 33.55 5.09
C VAL A 77 18.19 32.92 5.89
N GLN A 78 18.55 32.02 6.81
CA GLN A 78 17.60 31.40 7.71
C GLN A 78 17.05 32.43 8.70
N THR A 79 15.76 32.31 9.03
CA THR A 79 15.10 33.15 10.02
C THR A 79 15.79 32.99 11.37
N GLY A 80 16.20 34.10 11.98
CA GLY A 80 16.96 34.09 13.24
C GLY A 80 18.47 33.88 13.08
N SER A 81 18.98 33.72 11.85
CA SER A 81 20.43 33.68 11.56
C SER A 81 20.93 35.01 11.00
N ALA A 82 22.13 35.42 11.42
CA ALA A 82 22.84 36.56 10.81
C ALA A 82 23.62 36.17 9.53
N ASN A 83 23.99 34.89 9.41
CA ASN A 83 24.80 34.38 8.31
C ASN A 83 23.95 33.55 7.33
N PRO A 84 24.23 33.64 6.02
CA PRO A 84 23.54 32.82 5.04
C PRO A 84 23.92 31.34 5.19
N LEU A 85 22.96 30.44 5.04
CA LEU A 85 23.22 29.00 4.99
C LEU A 85 23.85 28.60 3.66
N LEU A 86 23.44 29.28 2.58
CA LEU A 86 23.93 29.05 1.23
C LEU A 86 24.02 30.39 0.50
N SER A 87 25.15 30.64 -0.16
CA SER A 87 25.28 31.72 -1.14
C SER A 87 25.64 31.18 -2.51
N LEU A 88 25.08 31.78 -3.54
CA LEU A 88 25.25 31.47 -4.96
C LEU A 88 25.79 32.73 -5.65
N THR A 89 27.10 32.77 -5.87
CA THR A 89 27.78 33.92 -6.49
C THR A 89 28.13 33.60 -7.93
N CYS A 90 27.77 34.47 -8.87
CA CYS A 90 28.22 34.33 -10.25
C CYS A 90 29.70 34.70 -10.37
N SER A 91 30.54 33.77 -10.84
CA SER A 91 32.00 33.93 -10.95
C SER A 91 32.50 34.10 -12.39
N GLY A 92 31.62 34.44 -13.34
CA GLY A 92 31.96 34.67 -14.75
C GLY A 92 32.07 33.40 -15.61
N GLY A 93 32.39 32.25 -15.03
CA GLY A 93 32.38 30.94 -15.70
C GLY A 93 31.41 29.92 -15.10
N GLY A 94 30.73 30.29 -14.02
CA GLY A 94 29.88 29.40 -13.26
C GLY A 94 29.19 30.09 -12.09
N ILE A 95 28.61 29.25 -11.24
CA ILE A 95 28.11 29.61 -9.92
C ILE A 95 29.06 29.02 -8.88
N ARG A 96 29.63 29.89 -8.05
CA ARG A 96 30.31 29.49 -6.82
C ARG A 96 29.27 29.40 -5.71
N MET A 97 29.12 28.21 -5.16
CA MET A 97 28.32 27.94 -3.98
C MET A 97 29.20 28.06 -2.75
N THR A 98 28.73 28.74 -1.69
CA THR A 98 29.39 28.73 -0.37
C THR A 98 28.39 28.37 0.72
N SER A 99 28.79 27.49 1.63
CA SER A 99 27.99 27.02 2.77
C SER A 99 28.88 26.48 3.88
N ALA A 100 28.30 26.14 5.03
CA ALA A 100 28.98 25.40 6.09
C ALA A 100 29.15 23.89 5.79
N LEU A 101 28.63 23.42 4.65
CA LEU A 101 28.69 22.01 4.26
C LEU A 101 30.11 21.62 3.82
N ALA A 102 30.42 20.34 3.98
CA ALA A 102 31.69 19.75 3.58
C ALA A 102 31.46 18.32 3.09
N GLY A 103 32.38 17.81 2.27
CA GLY A 103 32.27 16.43 1.79
C GLY A 103 31.48 16.34 0.49
N ASN A 104 30.96 15.14 0.21
CA ASN A 104 29.94 14.94 -0.80
C ASN A 104 28.58 15.21 -0.16
N VAL A 105 27.84 16.15 -0.73
CA VAL A 105 26.52 16.57 -0.29
C VAL A 105 25.53 16.19 -1.38
N SER A 106 24.41 15.59 -1.01
CA SER A 106 23.34 15.32 -1.95
C SER A 106 22.56 16.58 -2.28
N LEU A 107 22.40 16.84 -3.58
CA LEU A 107 21.47 17.84 -4.10
C LEU A 107 20.19 17.13 -4.48
N ARG A 108 19.12 17.33 -3.70
CA ARG A 108 17.79 16.81 -4.04
C ARG A 108 16.96 17.91 -4.70
N THR A 109 16.36 17.60 -5.84
CA THR A 109 15.44 18.45 -6.60
C THR A 109 14.22 17.64 -7.05
N SER A 110 13.22 18.29 -7.64
CA SER A 110 12.11 17.59 -8.30
C SER A 110 12.52 16.76 -9.51
N ALA A 111 13.70 17.00 -10.08
CA ALA A 111 14.23 16.27 -11.22
C ALA A 111 15.12 15.07 -10.81
N GLY A 112 15.38 14.88 -9.51
CA GLY A 112 16.19 13.78 -8.99
C GLY A 112 17.22 14.20 -7.95
N ILE A 113 18.16 13.29 -7.67
CA ILE A 113 19.23 13.46 -6.68
C ILE A 113 20.58 13.43 -7.39
N ASP A 114 21.39 14.44 -7.13
CA ASP A 114 22.79 14.54 -7.56
C ASP A 114 23.73 14.62 -6.36
N GLN A 115 25.03 14.66 -6.61
CA GLN A 115 26.05 14.93 -5.60
C GLN A 115 26.80 16.21 -5.93
N ILE A 116 27.09 17.03 -4.93
CA ILE A 116 27.96 18.21 -5.00
C ILE A 116 29.07 18.04 -3.97
N ARG A 117 30.33 18.15 -4.43
CA ARG A 117 31.49 18.16 -3.55
C ARG A 117 31.70 19.58 -3.01
N PHE A 118 31.62 19.74 -1.70
CA PHE A 118 32.04 20.96 -1.01
C PHE A 118 33.44 20.78 -0.43
N ASP A 119 34.36 21.64 -0.88
CA ASP A 119 35.75 21.70 -0.43
C ASP A 119 35.98 23.05 0.26
N GLY A 120 36.33 23.00 1.55
CA GLY A 120 36.50 24.19 2.38
C GLY A 120 35.25 25.08 2.44
N GLY A 121 34.05 24.48 2.45
CA GLY A 121 32.79 25.22 2.45
C GLY A 121 32.40 25.82 1.09
N SER A 122 33.03 25.40 0.00
CA SER A 122 32.70 25.89 -1.34
C SER A 122 32.60 24.81 -2.39
N ALA A 123 31.72 25.01 -3.37
CA ALA A 123 31.60 24.19 -4.56
C ALA A 123 31.49 25.09 -5.79
N ASN A 124 31.96 24.64 -6.95
CA ASN A 124 31.80 25.38 -8.21
C ASN A 124 31.00 24.54 -9.20
N LEU A 125 29.94 25.14 -9.73
CA LEU A 125 29.15 24.60 -10.84
C LEU A 125 29.46 25.43 -12.07
N THR A 126 29.88 24.80 -13.16
CA THR A 126 30.12 25.51 -14.43
C THR A 126 28.80 26.00 -15.03
N ASN A 127 28.84 27.01 -15.91
CA ASN A 127 27.63 27.56 -16.54
C ASN A 127 26.76 26.54 -17.30
N ARG A 128 27.30 25.39 -17.71
CA ARG A 128 26.57 24.33 -18.42
C ARG A 128 26.33 23.09 -17.54
N ASP A 129 26.51 23.21 -16.23
CA ASP A 129 26.28 22.11 -15.31
C ASP A 129 24.77 21.79 -15.24
N PRO A 130 24.33 20.57 -15.58
CA PRO A 130 22.91 20.22 -15.61
C PRO A 130 22.24 20.33 -14.23
N ARG A 131 23.02 20.33 -13.14
CA ARG A 131 22.49 20.56 -11.79
C ARG A 131 21.90 21.96 -11.64
N LEU A 132 22.42 22.96 -12.35
CA LEU A 132 21.84 24.32 -12.34
C LEU A 132 20.44 24.34 -12.93
N ASP A 133 20.23 23.64 -14.04
CA ASP A 133 18.90 23.53 -14.66
C ASP A 133 17.93 22.79 -13.74
N ARG A 134 18.37 21.68 -13.11
CA ARG A 134 17.56 20.93 -12.15
C ARG A 134 17.15 21.79 -10.95
N ILE A 135 18.04 22.65 -10.45
CA ILE A 135 17.69 23.65 -9.41
C ILE A 135 16.66 24.64 -9.95
N ALA A 136 16.83 25.18 -11.15
CA ALA A 136 15.89 26.15 -11.73
C ALA A 136 14.48 25.55 -11.92
N PHE A 137 14.38 24.30 -12.37
CA PHE A 137 13.11 23.58 -12.55
C PHE A 137 12.48 23.10 -11.23
N SER A 138 13.19 23.21 -10.11
CA SER A 138 12.69 22.80 -8.80
C SER A 138 11.64 23.74 -8.19
N ARG A 139 11.23 24.79 -8.93
CA ARG A 139 10.26 25.82 -8.47
C ARG A 139 10.65 26.45 -7.13
N GLY A 140 11.97 26.55 -6.88
CA GLY A 140 12.52 27.09 -5.63
C GLY A 140 12.59 26.11 -4.47
N ARG A 141 12.37 24.80 -4.69
CA ARG A 141 12.48 23.75 -3.66
C ARG A 141 13.56 22.73 -4.00
N PHE A 142 14.71 22.86 -3.35
CA PHE A 142 15.77 21.87 -3.37
C PHE A 142 16.37 21.72 -1.96
N ALA A 143 17.06 20.61 -1.72
CA ALA A 143 17.76 20.34 -0.48
C ALA A 143 19.24 20.04 -0.74
N LEU A 144 20.08 20.44 0.21
CA LEU A 144 21.47 20.06 0.32
C LEU A 144 21.61 19.27 1.63
N GLU A 145 21.83 17.96 1.54
CA GLU A 145 21.85 17.04 2.70
C GLU A 145 22.96 15.96 2.60
#